data_AF-A0AAD4Z904-F1
#
_entry.id   AF-A0AAD4Z904-F1
#
_cell.length_a   1.000
_cell.length_b   1.000
_cell.length_c   1.000
_cell.angle_alpha   90.00
_cell.angle_beta   90.00
_cell.angle_gamma   90.00
#
_symmetry.space_group_name_H-M   'P 1'
#
loop_
_entity.id
_entity.type
_entity.pdbx_description
1 polymer ?
#
loop_
_entity_poly.entity_id
_entity_poly.type
_entity_poly.pdbx_seq_one_letter_code
_entity_poly.pdbx_strand_id
1 'polypeptide(L)'
;MLEKNPKQWHEKLSETLWAYRTSRREATGMTPYALTYGHDAILPMEIAVQSLRIAYQHGLTGEDYSQAMLLELEELDAKFQKHKAAASRFSSLLIDCLDKRMAS
;
A
#
# COMPACT_ATOMS: atom_id res chain seq x y z
N MET A 1 -10.01 -21.02 -11.69
CA MET A 1 -11.38 -20.46 -11.60
C MET A 1 -11.77 -19.76 -12.89
N LEU A 2 -10.94 -18.83 -13.42
CA LEU A 2 -11.13 -18.25 -14.77
C LEU A 2 -10.85 -19.24 -15.91
N GLU A 3 -9.92 -20.18 -15.72
CA GLU A 3 -9.61 -21.22 -16.73
C GLU A 3 -10.79 -22.14 -17.04
N LYS A 4 -11.73 -22.30 -16.10
CA LYS A 4 -12.91 -23.15 -16.30
C LYS A 4 -14.01 -22.44 -17.08
N ASN A 5 -14.04 -21.10 -17.08
CA ASN A 5 -15.04 -20.33 -17.82
C ASN A 5 -14.53 -18.93 -18.21
N PRO A 6 -13.65 -18.83 -19.22
CA PRO A 6 -12.93 -17.59 -19.55
C PRO A 6 -13.83 -16.43 -20.00
N LYS A 7 -15.09 -16.70 -20.36
CA LYS A 7 -16.06 -15.67 -20.75
C LYS A 7 -16.61 -14.85 -19.56
N GLN A 8 -16.45 -15.34 -18.33
CA GLN A 8 -16.97 -14.72 -17.11
C GLN A 8 -15.95 -13.83 -16.37
N TRP A 9 -14.85 -13.45 -17.02
CA TRP A 9 -13.81 -12.63 -16.38
C TRP A 9 -14.35 -11.29 -15.83
N HIS A 10 -15.34 -10.71 -16.51
CA HIS A 10 -15.97 -9.45 -16.14
C HIS A 10 -16.75 -9.55 -14.80
N GLU A 11 -17.33 -10.71 -14.50
CA GLU A 11 -18.01 -10.97 -13.22
C GLU A 11 -17.02 -10.96 -12.04
N LYS A 12 -15.75 -11.27 -12.29
CA LYS A 12 -14.68 -11.32 -11.28
C LYS A 12 -13.75 -10.12 -11.28
N LEU A 13 -13.92 -9.19 -12.23
CA LEU A 13 -13.04 -8.04 -12.38
C LEU A 13 -13.06 -7.13 -11.14
N SER A 14 -14.24 -6.83 -10.62
CA SER A 14 -14.42 -5.97 -9.44
C SER A 14 -13.75 -6.55 -8.20
N GLU A 15 -13.99 -7.84 -7.91
CA GLU A 15 -13.37 -8.57 -6.80
C GLU A 15 -11.85 -8.60 -6.95
N THR A 16 -11.35 -8.88 -8.16
CA THR A 16 -9.91 -8.95 -8.45
C THR A 16 -9.25 -7.59 -8.27
N LEU A 17 -9.88 -6.53 -8.77
CA LEU A 17 -9.38 -5.16 -8.63
C LEU A 17 -9.38 -4.71 -7.17
N TRP A 18 -10.41 -5.07 -6.40
CA TRP A 18 -10.46 -4.81 -4.96
C TRP A 18 -9.32 -5.51 -4.22
N ALA A 19 -9.17 -6.82 -4.42
CA ALA A 19 -8.07 -7.58 -3.84
C ALA A 19 -6.71 -7.00 -4.26
N TYR A 20 -6.59 -6.53 -5.51
CA TYR A 20 -5.38 -5.91 -5.99
C TYR A 20 -5.05 -4.62 -5.21
N ARG A 21 -6.04 -3.75 -5.00
CA ARG A 21 -5.88 -2.46 -4.33
C ARG A 21 -5.59 -2.59 -2.83
N THR A 22 -6.12 -3.62 -2.17
CA THR A 22 -6.02 -3.78 -0.71
C THR A 22 -4.93 -4.76 -0.27
N SER A 23 -4.32 -5.51 -1.20
CA SER A 23 -3.20 -6.40 -0.87
C SER A 23 -1.86 -5.67 -0.93
N ARG A 24 -1.00 -5.93 0.07
CA ARG A 24 0.36 -5.38 0.13
C ARG A 24 1.20 -5.90 -1.05
N ARG A 25 1.96 -5.00 -1.67
CA ARG A 25 2.89 -5.33 -2.77
C ARG A 25 4.29 -5.50 -2.21
N GLU A 26 5.00 -6.55 -2.64
CA GLU A 26 6.38 -6.80 -2.19
C GLU A 26 7.33 -5.67 -2.57
N ALA A 27 7.19 -5.12 -3.77
CA ALA A 27 8.06 -4.06 -4.29
C ALA A 27 8.03 -2.77 -3.45
N THR A 28 6.86 -2.40 -2.93
CA THR A 28 6.66 -1.15 -2.16
C THR A 28 6.43 -1.38 -0.68
N GLY A 29 6.18 -2.62 -0.26
CA GLY A 29 5.76 -2.94 1.11
C GLY A 29 4.40 -2.33 1.50
N MET A 30 3.64 -1.76 0.56
CA MET A 30 2.39 -1.04 0.80
C MET A 30 1.26 -1.54 -0.09
N THR A 31 0.01 -1.23 0.27
CA THR A 31 -1.16 -1.49 -0.57
C THR A 31 -1.29 -0.40 -1.65
N PRO A 32 -1.69 -0.72 -2.90
CA PRO A 32 -1.91 0.31 -3.91
C PRO A 32 -2.95 1.37 -3.51
N TYR A 33 -3.92 1.00 -2.66
CA TYR A 33 -4.87 1.94 -2.09
C TYR A 33 -4.18 2.98 -1.19
N ALA A 34 -3.31 2.55 -0.27
CA ALA A 34 -2.55 3.46 0.57
C ALA A 34 -1.67 4.42 -0.24
N LEU A 35 -1.09 3.96 -1.36
CA LEU A 35 -0.33 4.85 -2.24
C LEU A 35 -1.16 5.98 -2.87
N THR A 36 -2.47 5.78 -3.00
CA THR A 36 -3.37 6.72 -3.67
C THR A 36 -4.07 7.65 -2.67
N TYR A 37 -4.49 7.11 -1.52
CA TYR A 37 -5.33 7.79 -0.54
C TYR A 37 -4.61 8.07 0.77
N GLY A 38 -3.39 7.56 0.96
CA GLY A 38 -2.57 7.86 2.11
C GLY A 38 -2.80 6.97 3.35
N HIS A 39 -3.76 6.04 3.31
CA HIS A 39 -4.02 5.10 4.39
C HIS A 39 -4.56 3.76 3.85
N ASP A 40 -4.54 2.69 4.65
CA ASP A 40 -5.07 1.40 4.21
C ASP A 40 -6.61 1.41 4.16
N ALA A 41 -7.19 0.78 3.12
CA ALA A 41 -8.65 0.69 2.96
C ALA A 41 -9.29 -0.08 4.13
N ILE A 42 -10.46 0.38 4.59
CA ILE A 42 -11.31 -0.35 5.53
C ILE A 42 -11.99 -1.50 4.79
N LEU A 43 -11.72 -2.74 5.19
CA LEU A 43 -12.29 -3.92 4.57
C LEU A 43 -13.72 -4.16 5.10
N PRO A 44 -14.65 -4.64 4.25
CA PRO A 44 -15.99 -5.02 4.70
C PRO A 44 -15.98 -6.01 5.87
N MET A 45 -15.00 -6.92 5.90
CA MET A 45 -14.83 -7.88 7.00
C MET A 45 -14.51 -7.19 8.33
N GLU A 46 -13.70 -6.13 8.32
CA GLU A 46 -13.38 -5.37 9.53
C GLU A 46 -14.61 -4.69 10.14
N ILE A 47 -15.56 -4.27 9.31
CA ILE A 47 -16.85 -3.75 9.75
C ILE A 47 -17.69 -4.89 10.33
N ALA A 48 -17.78 -6.03 9.63
CA ALA A 48 -18.57 -7.18 10.06
C ALA A 48 -18.13 -7.74 11.42
N VAL A 49 -16.82 -7.78 11.70
CA VAL A 49 -16.29 -8.23 13.00
C VAL A 49 -16.11 -7.11 14.02
N GLN A 50 -16.47 -5.87 13.68
CA GLN A 50 -16.19 -4.69 14.52
C GLN A 50 -14.73 -4.68 15.00
N SER A 51 -13.81 -4.73 14.03
CA SER A 51 -12.37 -4.71 14.32
C SER A 51 -11.97 -3.53 15.20
N LEU A 52 -10.81 -3.62 15.85
CA LEU A 52 -10.28 -2.53 16.67
C LEU A 52 -10.27 -1.20 15.91
N ARG A 53 -9.89 -1.21 14.63
CA ARG A 53 -9.86 0.00 13.79
C ARG A 53 -11.23 0.68 13.71
N ILE A 54 -12.30 -0.09 13.55
CA ILE A 54 -13.69 0.41 13.55
C ILE A 54 -14.10 0.90 14.94
N ALA A 55 -13.79 0.14 15.99
CA ALA A 55 -14.11 0.51 17.36
C ALA A 55 -13.45 1.83 17.78
N TYR A 56 -12.18 2.03 17.43
CA TYR A 56 -11.48 3.29 17.64
C TYR A 56 -12.15 4.42 16.85
N GLN A 57 -12.50 4.20 15.59
CA GLN A 57 -13.09 5.23 14.74
C GLN A 57 -14.45 5.74 15.26
N HIS A 58 -15.28 4.88 15.85
CA HIS A 58 -16.56 5.27 16.45
C HIS A 58 -16.43 6.12 17.72
N GLY A 59 -15.27 6.08 18.40
CA GLY A 59 -15.01 6.84 19.62
C GLY A 59 -14.34 8.21 19.38
N LEU A 60 -13.95 8.51 18.14
CA LEU A 60 -13.23 9.74 17.82
C LEU A 60 -14.20 10.89 17.54
N THR A 61 -13.86 12.08 18.03
CA THR A 61 -14.46 13.31 17.52
C THR A 61 -13.97 13.57 16.09
N GLY A 62 -14.65 14.44 15.34
CA GLY A 62 -14.21 14.78 13.97
C GLY A 62 -12.79 15.37 13.92
N GLU A 63 -12.42 16.15 14.93
CA GLU A 63 -11.08 16.72 15.08
C GLU A 63 -10.03 15.63 15.35
N ASP A 64 -10.29 14.73 16.31
CA ASP A 64 -9.38 13.61 16.62
C ASP A 64 -9.22 12.67 15.42
N TYR A 65 -10.30 12.42 14.67
CA TYR A 65 -10.24 11.64 13.43
C TYR A 65 -9.33 12.29 12.39
N SER A 66 -9.48 13.60 12.17
CA SER A 66 -8.63 14.33 11.23
C SER A 66 -7.16 14.34 11.64
N GLN A 67 -6.87 14.46 12.95
CA GLN A 67 -5.50 14.39 13.48
C GLN A 67 -4.91 12.99 13.31
N ALA A 68 -5.67 11.94 13.63
CA ALA A 68 -5.24 10.57 13.44
C ALA A 68 -4.92 10.27 11.96
N MET A 69 -5.75 10.76 11.05
CA MET A 69 -5.52 10.64 9.60
C MET A 69 -4.24 11.38 9.16
N LEU A 70 -3.98 12.58 9.69
CA LEU A 70 -2.75 13.33 9.41
C LEU A 70 -1.50 12.59 9.88
N LEU A 71 -1.53 12.01 11.07
CA LEU A 71 -0.40 11.22 11.59
C LEU A 71 -0.13 9.98 10.72
N GLU A 72 -1.18 9.29 10.27
CA GLU A 72 -1.03 8.14 9.37
C GLU A 72 -0.40 8.54 8.01
N LEU A 73 -0.77 9.71 7.48
CA LEU A 73 -0.16 10.29 6.28
C LEU A 73 1.33 10.59 6.48
N GLU A 74 1.70 11.23 7.59
CA GLU A 74 3.11 11.54 7.90
C GLU A 74 3.96 10.27 8.01
N GLU A 75 3.42 9.21 8.64
CA GLU A 75 4.09 7.91 8.69
C GLU A 75 4.26 7.29 7.31
N LEU A 76 3.26 7.43 6.43
CA LEU A 76 3.33 6.92 5.08
C LEU A 76 4.40 7.67 4.27
N ASP A 77 4.44 9.00 4.35
CA ASP A 77 5.46 9.83 3.72
C ASP A 77 6.87 9.49 4.20
N ALA A 78 7.03 9.24 5.51
CA ALA A 78 8.30 8.79 6.06
C ALA A 78 8.74 7.43 5.47
N LYS A 79 7.80 6.49 5.29
CA LYS A 79 8.09 5.20 4.64
C LYS A 79 8.45 5.40 3.17
N PHE A 80 7.71 6.23 2.43
CA PHE A 80 8.03 6.56 1.05
C PHE A 80 9.42 7.14 0.89
N GLN A 81 9.79 8.09 1.75
CA GLN A 81 11.10 8.72 1.70
C GLN A 81 12.23 7.70 1.97
N LYS A 82 12.01 6.76 2.89
CA LYS A 82 12.94 5.64 3.14
C LYS A 82 13.07 4.74 1.90
N HIS A 83 11.96 4.35 1.28
CA HIS A 83 11.98 3.51 0.07
C HIS A 83 12.66 4.23 -1.10
N LYS A 84 12.38 5.51 -1.30
CA LYS A 84 13.03 6.35 -2.32
C LYS A 84 14.53 6.48 -2.08
N ALA A 85 14.94 6.71 -0.83
CA ALA A 85 16.35 6.75 -0.45
C ALA A 85 17.04 5.39 -0.70
N ALA A 86 16.39 4.27 -0.36
CA ALA A 86 16.92 2.93 -0.62
C ALA A 86 17.10 2.67 -2.13
N ALA A 87 16.11 3.02 -2.95
CA ALA A 87 16.20 2.89 -4.41
C ALA A 87 17.33 3.75 -5.00
N SER A 88 17.47 5.00 -4.54
CA SER A 88 18.55 5.89 -4.96
C SER A 88 19.93 5.32 -4.60
N ARG A 89 20.10 4.82 -3.37
CA ARG A 89 21.34 4.16 -2.93
C ARG A 89 21.68 2.93 -3.76
N PHE A 90 20.68 2.09 -4.05
CA PHE A 90 20.88 0.91 -4.89
C PHE A 90 21.34 1.29 -6.30
N SER A 91 20.74 2.33 -6.89
CA SER A 91 21.17 2.85 -8.19
C SER A 91 22.60 3.37 -8.17
N SER A 92 22.99 4.14 -7.15
CA SER A 92 24.38 4.63 -7.01
C SER A 92 25.38 3.49 -6.87
N LEU A 93 25.06 2.47 -6.07
CA LEU A 93 25.93 1.28 -5.92
C LEU A 93 26.09 0.51 -7.24
N LEU A 94 25.04 0.39 -8.04
CA LEU A 94 25.13 -0.22 -9.36
C LEU A 94 26.07 0.56 -10.29
N ILE A 95 25.97 1.89 -10.30
CA ILE A 95 26.85 2.77 -11.09
C ILE A 95 28.30 2.59 -10.65
N ASP A 96 28.58 2.68 -9.35
CA ASP A 96 29.93 2.48 -8.79
C ASP A 96 30.53 1.11 -9.13
N CYS A 97 29.70 0.05 -9.09
CA CYS A 97 30.11 -1.30 -9.45
C CYS A 97 30.43 -1.44 -10.94
N LEU A 98 29.69 -0.76 -11.82
CA LEU A 98 29.94 -0.76 -13.26
C LEU A 98 31.21 0.01 -13.59
N ASP A 99 31.43 1.18 -12.98
CA ASP A 99 32.62 2.00 -13.18
C ASP A 99 33.90 1.26 -12.74
N LYS A 100 33.87 0.59 -11.57
CA LYS A 100 34.99 -0.24 -11.09
C LYS A 100 35.28 -1.43 -11.99
N ARG A 101 34.25 -2.00 -12.65
CA ARG A 101 34.43 -3.13 -13.57
C ARG A 101 35.06 -2.69 -14.89
N MET A 102 34.77 -1.47 -15.37
CA MET A 102 35.38 -0.96 -16.60
C MET A 102 36.81 -0.45 -16.41
N ALA A 103 37.21 -0.15 -15.18
CA ALA A 103 38.56 0.28 -14.83
C ALA A 103 39.54 -0.89 -14.56
N SER A 104 39.09 -2.14 -14.67
CA SER A 104 39.87 -3.38 -14.54
C SER A 104 40.06 -4.06 -15.88
#